data_AF-A0A0H5C6F7-F1
#
_entry.id   AF-A0A0H5C6F7-F1
#
_cell.length_a   1.000
_cell.length_b   1.000
_cell.length_c   1.000
_cell.angle_alpha   90.00
_cell.angle_beta   90.00
_cell.angle_gamma   90.00
#
_symmetry.space_group_name_H-M   'P 1'
#
loop_
_entity.id
_entity.type
_entity.pdbx_description
1 polymer ?
#
loop_
_entity_poly.entity_id
_entity_poly.type
_entity_poly.pdbx_seq_one_letter_code
_entity_poly.pdbx_strand_id
1 'polypeptide(L)'
;MPTAHFKPPDYDRVYNTPGSPPLPAPDTEVELPQRSLNEEEVGFLDLNPDLEARRTNDATALSPSPSASRRLSVTQQSKFINYVDEQLMEVRRKTIKLLGMNQYSTGEIIADYQQLCEFILLSLKGDDIDKKILFGQVDYLLTIAGDITDALDKLNFKGVSQDVLDLLKLLDTKFTKLLPLMKQTEVVRLVSLAERTRPSIVTAFERAQVTGYHDQLASVYEQVLENV
;
A
#
# COMPACT_ATOMS: atom_id res chain seq x y z
N MET A 1 -48.35 -19.48 22.89
CA MET A 1 -46.89 -19.42 22.82
C MET A 1 -46.40 -20.72 22.19
N PRO A 2 -46.10 -20.78 20.88
CA PRO A 2 -45.65 -22.02 20.24
C PRO A 2 -44.16 -22.23 20.48
N THR A 3 -43.81 -23.39 21.04
CA THR A 3 -42.44 -23.84 21.29
C THR A 3 -41.81 -24.33 19.99
N ALA A 4 -40.77 -23.62 19.54
CA ALA A 4 -40.00 -24.01 18.36
C ALA A 4 -39.21 -25.30 18.63
N HIS A 5 -39.50 -26.33 17.84
CA HIS A 5 -38.81 -27.62 17.87
C HIS A 5 -37.52 -27.50 17.04
N PHE A 6 -36.37 -27.48 17.70
CA PHE A 6 -35.06 -27.39 17.05
C PHE A 6 -34.63 -28.80 16.60
N LYS A 7 -34.58 -29.03 15.28
CA LYS A 7 -34.09 -30.28 14.71
C LYS A 7 -32.57 -30.18 14.55
N PRO A 8 -31.76 -31.11 15.12
CA PRO A 8 -30.31 -31.06 14.99
C PRO A 8 -29.87 -31.28 13.53
N PRO A 9 -28.74 -30.69 13.12
CA PRO A 9 -28.23 -30.85 11.77
C PRO A 9 -27.79 -32.30 11.50
N ASP A 10 -28.11 -32.75 10.30
CA ASP A 10 -27.81 -34.09 9.78
C ASP A 10 -26.34 -34.14 9.36
N TYR A 11 -25.51 -34.85 10.13
CA TYR A 11 -24.05 -34.91 9.96
C TYR A 11 -23.60 -35.97 8.92
N ASP A 12 -24.52 -36.67 8.26
CA ASP A 12 -24.18 -37.74 7.30
C ASP A 12 -23.93 -37.27 5.86
N ARG A 13 -23.77 -35.96 5.63
CA ARG A 13 -23.30 -35.46 4.32
C ARG A 13 -21.81 -35.69 4.17
N VAL A 14 -21.47 -36.85 3.59
CA VAL A 14 -20.15 -37.14 3.03
C VAL A 14 -19.79 -36.05 2.02
N TYR A 15 -18.85 -35.18 2.37
CA TYR A 15 -18.27 -34.22 1.45
C TYR A 15 -17.43 -34.98 0.42
N ASN A 16 -17.98 -35.21 -0.77
CA ASN A 16 -17.20 -35.64 -1.92
C ASN A 16 -16.31 -34.48 -2.37
N THR A 17 -15.17 -34.28 -1.72
CA THR A 17 -14.09 -33.44 -2.26
C THR A 17 -13.54 -34.13 -3.51
N PRO A 18 -13.47 -33.45 -4.66
CA PRO A 18 -12.81 -33.98 -5.84
C PRO A 18 -11.38 -34.38 -5.47
N GLY A 19 -11.05 -35.66 -5.63
CA GLY A 19 -9.69 -36.14 -5.39
C GLY A 19 -8.71 -35.44 -6.33
N SER A 20 -7.53 -35.11 -5.81
CA SER A 20 -6.44 -34.57 -6.62
C SER A 20 -6.17 -35.49 -7.82
N PRO A 21 -5.93 -34.93 -9.02
CA PRO A 21 -5.55 -35.72 -10.18
C PRO A 21 -4.35 -36.61 -9.85
N PRO A 22 -4.36 -37.89 -10.26
CA PRO A 22 -3.22 -38.77 -10.06
C PRO A 22 -2.02 -38.19 -10.80
N LEU A 23 -0.90 -38.04 -10.08
CA LEU A 23 0.36 -37.63 -10.69
C LEU A 23 0.88 -38.76 -11.61
N PRO A 24 1.52 -38.43 -12.74
CA PRO A 24 2.16 -39.43 -13.59
C PRO A 24 3.29 -40.15 -12.85
N ALA A 25 3.62 -41.38 -13.27
CA ALA A 25 4.68 -42.17 -12.67
C ALA A 25 6.07 -41.52 -12.93
N PRO A 26 7.10 -41.82 -12.11
CA PRO A 26 8.42 -41.19 -12.20
C PRO A 26 9.06 -41.24 -13.59
N ASP A 27 8.77 -42.31 -14.33
CA ASP A 27 9.35 -42.59 -15.66
C ASP A 27 8.39 -42.23 -16.81
N THR A 28 7.28 -41.54 -16.52
CA THR A 28 6.35 -41.09 -17.54
C THR A 28 6.81 -39.75 -18.10
N GLU A 29 7.35 -39.74 -19.31
CA GLU A 29 7.63 -38.50 -20.04
C GLU A 29 6.31 -37.75 -20.30
N VAL A 30 6.20 -36.55 -19.73
CA VAL A 30 5.09 -35.65 -20.01
C VAL A 30 5.38 -34.93 -21.32
N GLU A 31 4.65 -35.26 -22.38
CA GLU A 31 4.71 -34.52 -23.64
C GLU A 31 4.26 -33.08 -23.40
N LEU A 32 5.21 -32.14 -23.44
CA LEU A 32 4.88 -30.73 -23.43
C LEU A 32 4.13 -30.39 -24.73
N PRO A 33 3.00 -29.66 -24.66
CA PRO A 33 2.34 -29.20 -25.86
C PRO A 33 3.32 -28.36 -26.69
N GLN A 34 3.67 -28.83 -27.88
CA GLN A 34 4.46 -28.10 -28.86
C GLN A 34 3.62 -26.97 -29.46
N ARG A 35 3.33 -25.96 -28.65
CA ARG A 35 2.75 -24.72 -29.15
C ARG A 35 3.90 -23.90 -29.72
N SER A 36 3.98 -23.83 -31.05
CA SER A 36 4.73 -22.78 -31.72
C SER A 36 4.10 -21.44 -31.31
N LEU A 37 4.87 -20.60 -30.61
CA LEU A 37 4.46 -19.24 -30.32
C LEU A 37 4.24 -18.50 -31.64
N ASN A 38 3.13 -17.78 -31.76
CA ASN A 38 2.86 -16.96 -32.94
C ASN A 38 3.86 -15.79 -32.98
N GLU A 39 4.23 -15.29 -34.16
CA GLU A 39 5.24 -14.22 -34.31
C GLU A 39 4.92 -12.96 -33.47
N GLU A 40 3.65 -12.70 -33.15
CA GLU A 40 3.22 -11.61 -32.26
C GLU A 40 3.58 -11.85 -30.77
N GLU A 41 3.65 -13.10 -30.30
CA GLU A 41 4.08 -13.41 -28.92
C GLU A 41 5.61 -13.33 -28.77
N VAL A 42 6.37 -13.48 -29.86
CA VAL A 42 7.83 -13.35 -29.88
C VAL A 42 8.27 -11.88 -29.71
N GLY A 43 7.42 -10.92 -30.10
CA GLY A 43 7.66 -9.49 -29.91
C GLY A 43 7.61 -9.02 -28.46
N PHE A 44 7.06 -9.81 -27.53
CA PHE A 44 7.07 -9.53 -26.08
C PHE A 44 8.31 -10.06 -25.37
N LEU A 45 9.12 -10.90 -26.02
CA LEU A 45 10.42 -11.36 -25.53
C LEU A 45 11.53 -10.36 -25.90
N ASP A 46 11.33 -9.09 -25.54
CA ASP A 46 12.38 -8.08 -25.61
C ASP A 46 13.36 -8.29 -24.44
N LEU A 47 14.22 -9.28 -24.60
CA LEU A 47 15.23 -9.68 -23.63
C LEU A 47 16.34 -8.63 -23.58
N ASN A 48 16.16 -7.67 -22.67
CA ASN A 48 17.10 -6.61 -22.29
C ASN A 48 17.14 -5.39 -23.22
N PRO A 49 16.26 -4.39 -23.02
CA PRO A 49 16.34 -3.10 -23.72
C PRO A 49 17.61 -2.29 -23.38
N ASP A 50 18.42 -2.72 -22.41
CA ASP A 50 19.61 -2.03 -21.94
C ASP A 50 20.83 -2.19 -22.88
N LEU A 51 20.79 -3.12 -23.84
CA LEU A 51 21.88 -3.29 -24.83
C LEU A 51 21.78 -2.33 -26.03
N GLU A 52 20.58 -1.88 -26.38
CA GLU A 52 20.34 -0.99 -27.54
C GLU A 52 20.79 0.45 -27.26
N ALA A 53 20.75 0.90 -26.00
CA ALA A 53 21.15 2.26 -25.60
C ALA A 53 22.66 2.55 -25.76
N ARG A 54 23.49 1.53 -26.02
CA ARG A 54 24.95 1.66 -26.10
C ARG A 54 25.51 1.65 -27.52
N ARG A 55 24.68 1.45 -28.56
CA ARG A 55 25.13 1.36 -29.97
C ARG A 55 24.96 2.62 -30.81
N THR A 56 24.30 3.67 -30.32
CA THR A 56 23.96 4.85 -31.13
C THR A 56 24.78 6.10 -30.87
N ASN A 57 25.84 6.03 -30.05
CA ASN A 57 26.70 7.19 -29.80
C ASN A 57 27.96 7.13 -30.67
N ASP A 58 27.80 7.37 -31.97
CA ASP A 58 28.88 7.98 -32.76
C ASP A 58 28.31 9.08 -33.67
N ALA A 59 28.87 10.27 -33.50
CA ALA A 59 28.68 11.50 -34.26
C ALA A 59 27.25 12.07 -34.41
N THR A 60 26.90 13.08 -33.60
CA THR A 60 26.68 14.48 -34.03
C THR A 60 26.11 15.29 -32.86
N ALA A 61 26.77 16.40 -32.52
CA ALA A 61 26.36 17.33 -31.48
C ALA A 61 25.04 18.02 -31.80
N LEU A 62 24.08 17.99 -30.86
CA LEU A 62 22.98 18.95 -30.70
C LEU A 62 22.51 18.91 -29.24
N SER A 63 22.67 20.05 -28.55
CA SER A 63 22.07 20.51 -27.27
C SER A 63 21.45 19.48 -26.30
N PRO A 64 21.86 19.44 -25.01
CA PRO A 64 21.15 18.65 -24.00
C PRO A 64 19.78 19.28 -23.72
N SER A 65 18.71 18.65 -24.21
CA SER A 65 17.35 18.96 -23.79
C SER A 65 17.17 18.61 -22.31
N PRO A 66 16.80 19.55 -21.42
CA PRO A 66 16.70 19.32 -19.98
C PRO A 66 15.32 18.75 -19.58
N SER A 67 14.83 17.72 -20.27
CA SER A 67 13.54 17.10 -19.91
C SER A 67 13.41 15.64 -20.32
N ALA A 68 14.49 14.86 -20.20
CA ALA A 68 14.35 13.41 -20.09
C ALA A 68 13.88 13.11 -18.66
N SER A 69 12.57 12.99 -18.47
CA SER A 69 11.98 12.59 -17.18
C SER A 69 12.68 11.34 -16.68
N ARG A 70 13.23 11.44 -15.47
CA ARG A 70 13.99 10.40 -14.79
C ARG A 70 13.03 9.27 -14.37
N ARG A 71 12.60 8.46 -15.34
CA ARG A 71 11.93 7.20 -15.03
C ARG A 71 12.93 6.34 -14.27
N LEU A 72 12.58 5.92 -13.06
CA LEU A 72 13.37 4.95 -12.32
C LEU A 72 13.49 3.68 -13.16
N SER A 73 14.69 3.12 -13.27
CA SER A 73 14.88 1.84 -13.95
C SER A 73 14.09 0.74 -13.23
N VAL A 74 13.74 -0.34 -13.94
CA VAL A 74 13.03 -1.48 -13.34
C VAL A 74 13.77 -2.00 -12.10
N THR A 75 15.10 -2.06 -12.15
CA THR A 75 15.92 -2.43 -11.00
C THR A 75 15.82 -1.45 -9.83
N GLN A 76 15.72 -0.13 -10.09
CA GLN A 76 15.51 0.88 -9.06
C GLN A 76 14.11 0.76 -8.44
N GLN A 77 13.09 0.49 -9.25
CA GLN A 77 11.72 0.25 -8.77
C GLN A 77 11.66 -0.99 -7.87
N SER A 78 12.28 -2.11 -8.27
CA SER A 78 12.34 -3.32 -7.43
C SER A 78 13.08 -3.08 -6.11
N LYS A 79 14.19 -2.33 -6.13
CA LYS A 79 14.91 -1.96 -4.90
C LYS A 79 14.06 -1.07 -4.00
N PHE A 80 13.32 -0.12 -4.57
CA PHE A 80 12.40 0.73 -3.83
C PHE A 80 11.29 -0.10 -3.17
N ILE A 81 10.63 -0.99 -3.93
CA ILE A 81 9.58 -1.89 -3.42
C ILE A 81 10.09 -2.73 -2.26
N ASN A 82 11.22 -3.41 -2.44
CA ASN A 82 11.80 -4.27 -1.40
C ASN A 82 12.14 -3.47 -0.14
N TYR A 83 12.67 -2.26 -0.29
CA TYR A 83 12.98 -1.39 0.83
C TYR A 83 11.71 -0.95 1.57
N VAL A 84 10.68 -0.51 0.85
CA VAL A 84 9.40 -0.08 1.46
C VAL A 84 8.73 -1.26 2.18
N ASP A 85 8.74 -2.45 1.58
CA ASP A 85 8.22 -3.67 2.21
C ASP A 85 8.96 -4.01 3.50
N GLU A 86 10.30 -3.95 3.49
CA GLU A 86 11.13 -4.21 4.66
C GLU A 86 10.85 -3.20 5.77
N GLN A 87 10.85 -1.90 5.46
CA GLN A 87 10.55 -0.85 6.42
C GLN A 87 9.13 -0.99 6.98
N LEU A 88 8.13 -1.24 6.14
CA LEU A 88 6.75 -1.42 6.59
C LEU A 88 6.62 -2.62 7.55
N MET A 89 7.29 -3.73 7.23
CA MET A 89 7.35 -4.90 8.09
C MET A 89 8.04 -4.60 9.42
N GLU A 90 9.12 -3.82 9.44
CA GLU A 90 9.77 -3.39 10.67
C GLU A 90 8.85 -2.55 11.55
N VAL A 91 8.17 -1.55 10.98
CA VAL A 91 7.24 -0.69 11.73
C VAL A 91 6.07 -1.49 12.30
N ARG A 92 5.52 -2.44 11.53
CA ARG A 92 4.48 -3.36 12.00
C ARG A 92 4.96 -4.24 13.16
N ARG A 93 6.17 -4.79 13.07
CA ARG A 93 6.76 -5.57 14.19
C ARG A 93 6.94 -4.71 15.43
N LYS A 94 7.42 -3.46 15.28
CA LYS A 94 7.53 -2.50 16.39
C LYS A 94 6.16 -2.21 17.01
N THR A 95 5.13 -2.04 16.18
CA THR A 95 3.74 -1.86 16.63
C THR A 95 3.26 -3.06 17.46
N ILE A 96 3.45 -4.29 16.98
CA ILE A 96 3.08 -5.48 17.74
C ILE A 96 3.85 -5.57 19.07
N LYS A 97 5.15 -5.25 19.06
CA LYS A 97 5.99 -5.28 20.26
C LYS A 97 5.65 -4.17 21.27
N LEU A 98 5.22 -2.99 20.82
CA LEU A 98 4.66 -1.97 21.71
C LEU A 98 3.43 -2.55 22.41
N LEU A 99 2.50 -3.14 21.68
CA LEU A 99 1.24 -3.65 22.23
C LEU A 99 1.40 -4.84 23.18
N GLY A 100 2.37 -5.73 22.90
CA GLY A 100 2.60 -6.93 23.71
C GLY A 100 3.63 -6.76 24.83
N MET A 101 4.68 -5.96 24.60
CA MET A 101 5.87 -5.94 25.46
C MET A 101 6.29 -4.53 25.88
N ASN A 102 5.60 -3.46 25.43
CA ASN A 102 5.94 -2.05 25.69
C ASN A 102 7.42 -1.69 25.41
N GLN A 103 8.04 -2.35 24.43
CA GLN A 103 9.47 -2.18 24.11
C GLN A 103 9.79 -0.90 23.33
N TYR A 104 8.79 -0.29 22.71
CA TYR A 104 8.90 0.94 21.93
C TYR A 104 7.89 1.96 22.46
N SER A 105 8.15 3.23 22.24
CA SER A 105 7.20 4.30 22.53
C SER A 105 6.26 4.56 21.35
N THR A 106 5.07 5.10 21.62
CA THR A 106 4.16 5.56 20.56
C THR A 106 4.83 6.60 19.66
N GLY A 107 5.66 7.49 20.22
CA GLY A 107 6.40 8.51 19.47
C GLY A 107 7.34 7.92 18.42
N GLU A 108 8.11 6.89 18.77
CA GLU A 108 9.02 6.22 17.83
C GLU A 108 8.27 5.60 16.65
N ILE A 109 7.14 4.96 16.91
CA ILE A 109 6.35 4.31 15.86
C ILE A 109 5.72 5.34 14.92
N ILE A 110 5.18 6.42 15.47
CA ILE A 110 4.62 7.51 14.67
C ILE A 110 5.70 8.17 13.83
N ALA A 111 6.88 8.41 14.40
CA ALA A 111 8.02 8.94 13.67
C ALA A 111 8.47 8.00 12.54
N ASP A 112 8.51 6.69 12.78
CA ASP A 112 8.86 5.71 11.75
C ASP A 112 7.82 5.71 10.60
N TYR A 113 6.53 5.75 10.91
CA TYR A 113 5.48 5.88 9.87
C TYR A 113 5.61 7.18 9.11
N GLN A 114 5.90 8.29 9.78
CA GLN A 114 6.09 9.58 9.14
C GLN A 114 7.28 9.56 8.18
N GLN A 115 8.42 9.02 8.60
CA GLN A 115 9.60 8.87 7.74
C GLN A 115 9.31 7.99 6.52
N LEU A 116 8.60 6.88 6.71
CA LEU A 116 8.24 5.98 5.61
C LEU A 116 7.28 6.66 4.63
N CYS A 117 6.26 7.37 5.13
CA CYS A 117 5.36 8.19 4.32
C CYS A 117 6.16 9.23 3.53
N GLU A 118 7.00 10.03 4.20
CA GLU A 118 7.82 11.04 3.54
C GLU A 118 8.73 10.43 2.47
N PHE A 119 9.34 9.27 2.72
CA PHE A 119 10.15 8.56 1.75
C PHE A 119 9.36 8.13 0.50
N ILE A 120 8.18 7.52 0.67
CA ILE A 120 7.30 7.15 -0.44
C ILE A 120 6.85 8.41 -1.20
N LEU A 121 6.56 9.49 -0.48
CA LEU A 121 6.17 10.76 -1.09
C LEU A 121 7.33 11.45 -1.81
N LEU A 122 8.57 11.26 -1.35
CA LEU A 122 9.78 11.73 -2.05
C LEU A 122 9.97 10.99 -3.37
N SER A 123 9.63 9.70 -3.46
CA SER A 123 9.71 8.95 -4.71
C SER A 123 8.66 9.38 -5.74
N LEU A 124 7.63 10.12 -5.31
CA LEU A 124 6.64 10.76 -6.17
C LEU A 124 7.07 12.15 -6.69
N LYS A 125 8.25 12.67 -6.31
CA LYS A 125 8.69 14.02 -6.71
C LYS A 125 9.14 14.07 -8.18
N GLY A 126 8.35 14.77 -9.01
CA GLY A 126 8.67 15.17 -10.38
C GLY A 126 7.40 15.35 -11.23
N ASP A 127 7.54 15.72 -12.51
CA ASP A 127 6.49 15.66 -13.56
C ASP A 127 5.89 14.24 -13.75
N ASP A 128 6.29 13.26 -12.94
CA ASP A 128 5.80 11.88 -12.99
C ASP A 128 4.38 11.72 -12.43
N ILE A 129 3.92 12.67 -11.59
CA ILE A 129 2.51 12.82 -11.21
C ILE A 129 1.66 13.01 -12.48
N ASP A 130 2.13 13.83 -13.42
CA ASP A 130 1.40 14.08 -14.67
C ASP A 130 1.46 12.89 -15.65
N LYS A 131 2.43 11.98 -15.47
CA LYS A 131 2.65 10.83 -16.36
C LYS A 131 1.91 9.56 -15.94
N LYS A 132 1.19 9.57 -14.81
CA LYS A 132 0.46 8.39 -14.28
C LYS A 132 1.35 7.14 -14.06
N ILE A 133 2.67 7.29 -13.93
CA ILE A 133 3.55 6.14 -13.70
C ILE A 133 3.66 5.91 -12.20
N LEU A 134 2.59 5.38 -11.61
CA LEU A 134 2.55 4.91 -10.24
C LEU A 134 2.80 3.40 -10.24
N PHE A 135 3.81 2.95 -9.49
CA PHE A 135 4.21 1.57 -9.32
C PHE A 135 3.98 1.13 -7.86
N GLY A 136 2.73 1.23 -7.41
CA GLY A 136 2.30 0.74 -6.09
C GLY A 136 2.44 1.74 -4.93
N GLN A 137 2.93 2.96 -5.16
CA GLN A 137 3.05 3.98 -4.09
C GLN A 137 1.71 4.30 -3.43
N VAL A 138 0.64 4.39 -4.23
CA VAL A 138 -0.72 4.63 -3.71
C VAL A 138 -1.14 3.47 -2.81
N ASP A 139 -0.90 2.22 -3.21
CA ASP A 139 -1.21 1.05 -2.40
C ASP A 139 -0.44 1.05 -1.07
N TYR A 140 0.83 1.46 -1.08
CA TYR A 140 1.61 1.61 0.14
C TYR A 140 1.06 2.70 1.06
N LEU A 141 0.72 3.88 0.52
CA LEU A 141 0.13 4.95 1.31
C LEU A 141 -1.23 4.54 1.90
N LEU A 142 -2.08 3.86 1.13
CA LEU A 142 -3.36 3.32 1.61
C LEU A 142 -3.13 2.28 2.71
N THR A 143 -2.12 1.43 2.55
CA THR A 143 -1.75 0.42 3.54
C THR A 143 -1.28 1.08 4.84
N ILE A 144 -0.41 2.08 4.75
CA ILE A 144 0.05 2.84 5.92
C ILE A 144 -1.12 3.57 6.61
N ALA A 145 -2.01 4.21 5.85
CA ALA A 145 -3.21 4.86 6.41
C ALA A 145 -4.11 3.86 7.15
N GLY A 146 -4.28 2.65 6.60
CA GLY A 146 -4.97 1.54 7.25
C GLY A 146 -4.29 1.11 8.56
N ASP A 147 -2.98 0.84 8.50
CA ASP A 147 -2.19 0.40 9.66
C ASP A 147 -2.19 1.44 10.78
N ILE A 148 -2.06 2.74 10.44
CA ILE A 148 -2.16 3.83 11.40
C ILE A 148 -3.55 3.82 12.04
N THR A 149 -4.62 3.75 11.23
CA THR A 149 -6.01 3.73 11.74
C THR A 149 -6.23 2.59 12.73
N ASP A 150 -5.75 1.40 12.40
CA ASP A 150 -5.88 0.22 13.27
C ASP A 150 -4.99 0.32 14.52
N ALA A 151 -3.88 1.06 14.44
CA ALA A 151 -3.02 1.35 15.57
C ALA A 151 -3.63 2.43 16.50
N LEU A 152 -4.38 3.40 15.98
CA LEU A 152 -4.92 4.51 16.76
C LEU A 152 -5.69 4.05 18.00
N ASP A 153 -6.48 2.99 17.89
CA ASP A 153 -7.27 2.47 19.00
C ASP A 153 -6.44 1.90 20.16
N LYS A 154 -5.14 1.67 19.93
CA LYS A 154 -4.26 0.95 20.87
C LYS A 154 -3.05 1.79 21.30
N LEU A 155 -2.78 2.91 20.63
CA LEU A 155 -1.65 3.78 20.93
C LEU A 155 -1.96 4.69 22.14
N ASN A 156 -0.90 5.08 22.85
CA ASN A 156 -0.99 6.05 23.94
C ASN A 156 -0.57 7.43 23.42
N PHE A 157 -1.54 8.34 23.30
CA PHE A 157 -1.34 9.66 22.70
C PHE A 157 -0.67 10.68 23.61
N LYS A 158 -0.39 10.34 24.88
CA LYS A 158 0.17 11.29 25.84
C LYS A 158 1.55 11.79 25.39
N GLY A 159 1.59 13.04 24.93
CA GLY A 159 2.83 13.70 24.46
C GLY A 159 3.15 13.52 22.97
N VAL A 160 2.30 12.80 22.21
CA VAL A 160 2.51 12.50 20.77
C VAL A 160 1.29 12.91 19.93
N SER A 161 0.32 13.58 20.55
CA SER A 161 -0.95 13.94 19.91
C SER A 161 -0.76 14.81 18.67
N GLN A 162 0.17 15.77 18.73
CA GLN A 162 0.48 16.65 17.61
C GLN A 162 1.10 15.88 16.44
N ASP A 163 2.06 14.99 16.70
CA ASP A 163 2.75 14.22 15.66
C ASP A 163 1.78 13.31 14.89
N VAL A 164 0.80 12.72 15.59
CA VAL A 164 -0.25 11.92 14.95
C VAL A 164 -1.13 12.78 14.04
N LEU A 165 -1.53 13.97 14.50
CA LEU A 165 -2.34 14.88 13.70
C LEU A 165 -1.56 15.39 12.49
N ASP A 166 -0.27 15.66 12.65
CA ASP A 166 0.60 16.11 11.55
C ASP A 166 0.78 15.00 10.50
N LEU A 167 0.93 13.75 10.93
CA LEU A 167 0.94 12.59 10.04
C LEU A 167 -0.38 12.42 9.28
N LEU A 168 -1.52 12.56 9.95
CA LEU A 168 -2.84 12.47 9.31
C LEU A 168 -3.09 13.63 8.33
N LYS A 169 -2.69 14.85 8.67
CA LYS A 169 -2.76 16.02 7.76
C LYS A 169 -1.82 15.87 6.57
N LEU A 170 -0.64 15.30 6.79
CA LEU A 170 0.30 14.96 5.72
C LEU A 170 -0.36 13.97 4.76
N LEU A 171 -0.98 12.90 5.27
CA LEU A 171 -1.70 11.94 4.43
C LEU A 171 -2.85 12.60 3.67
N ASP A 172 -3.72 13.36 4.34
CA ASP A 172 -4.86 14.06 3.72
C ASP A 172 -4.41 14.95 2.54
N THR A 173 -3.47 15.86 2.80
CA THR A 173 -2.93 16.78 1.77
C THR A 173 -2.34 16.04 0.57
N LYS A 174 -1.79 14.84 0.78
CA LYS A 174 -1.13 14.07 -0.28
C LYS A 174 -2.11 13.23 -1.05
N PHE A 175 -3.06 12.59 -0.37
CA PHE A 175 -4.13 11.86 -1.04
C PHE A 175 -4.96 12.79 -1.90
N THR A 176 -5.30 14.00 -1.45
CA THR A 176 -6.01 14.99 -2.29
C THR A 176 -5.26 15.28 -3.60
N LYS A 177 -3.93 15.36 -3.56
CA LYS A 177 -3.11 15.54 -4.77
C LYS A 177 -3.05 14.29 -5.66
N LEU A 178 -3.21 13.11 -5.07
CA LEU A 178 -3.16 11.83 -5.77
C LEU A 178 -4.52 11.38 -6.31
N LEU A 179 -5.64 11.92 -5.80
CA LEU A 179 -7.00 11.62 -6.27
C LEU A 179 -7.16 11.54 -7.80
N PRO A 180 -6.69 12.52 -8.61
CA PRO A 180 -6.84 12.44 -10.06
C PRO A 180 -6.05 11.30 -10.73
N LEU A 181 -5.09 10.70 -10.03
CA LEU A 181 -4.26 9.59 -10.50
C LEU A 181 -4.74 8.23 -9.98
N MET A 182 -5.55 8.22 -8.93
CA MET A 182 -6.03 7.00 -8.29
C MET A 182 -7.10 6.31 -9.14
N LYS A 183 -7.11 4.98 -9.09
CA LYS A 183 -8.20 4.18 -9.68
C LYS A 183 -9.44 4.30 -8.81
N GLN A 184 -10.62 4.10 -9.39
CA GLN A 184 -11.89 4.12 -8.65
C GLN A 184 -11.88 3.20 -7.41
N THR A 185 -11.26 2.02 -7.53
CA THR A 185 -11.13 1.06 -6.42
C THR A 185 -10.25 1.58 -5.28
N GLU A 186 -9.21 2.35 -5.62
CA GLU A 186 -8.31 2.97 -4.63
C GLU A 186 -9.00 4.13 -3.93
N VAL A 187 -9.78 4.93 -4.67
CA VAL A 187 -10.60 6.03 -4.12
C VAL A 187 -11.64 5.51 -3.14
N VAL A 188 -12.38 4.45 -3.49
CA VAL A 188 -13.37 3.84 -2.57
C VAL A 188 -12.70 3.33 -1.28
N ARG A 189 -11.51 2.71 -1.39
CA ARG A 189 -10.74 2.28 -0.22
C ARG A 189 -10.30 3.47 0.64
N LEU A 190 -9.84 4.55 0.02
CA LEU A 190 -9.44 5.76 0.72
C LEU A 190 -10.60 6.40 1.49
N VAL A 191 -11.78 6.53 0.86
CA VAL A 191 -12.98 7.06 1.53
C VAL A 191 -13.36 6.22 2.74
N SER A 192 -13.40 4.90 2.58
CA SER A 192 -13.72 3.99 3.69
C SER A 192 -12.70 4.11 4.84
N LEU A 193 -11.41 4.31 4.52
CA LEU A 193 -10.40 4.57 5.53
C LEU A 193 -10.64 5.91 6.23
N ALA A 194 -10.82 7.00 5.48
CA ALA A 194 -11.06 8.33 6.01
C ALA A 194 -12.27 8.40 6.95
N GLU A 195 -13.39 7.80 6.54
CA GLU A 195 -14.62 7.73 7.35
C GLU A 195 -14.42 6.94 8.65
N ARG A 196 -13.56 5.93 8.64
CA ARG A 196 -13.22 5.13 9.82
C ARG A 196 -12.20 5.83 10.72
N THR A 197 -11.20 6.50 10.14
CA THR A 197 -10.14 7.16 10.92
C THR A 197 -10.69 8.31 11.78
N ARG A 198 -11.66 9.09 11.27
CA ARG A 198 -12.28 10.23 11.99
C ARG A 198 -12.85 9.86 13.36
N PRO A 199 -13.81 8.93 13.48
CA PRO A 199 -14.34 8.54 14.79
C PRO A 199 -13.30 7.82 15.65
N SER A 200 -12.39 7.05 15.04
CA SER A 200 -11.30 6.37 15.77
C SER A 200 -10.35 7.36 16.45
N ILE A 201 -9.88 8.40 15.74
CA ILE A 201 -8.96 9.39 16.32
C ILE A 201 -9.63 10.20 17.45
N VAL A 202 -10.92 10.54 17.30
CA VAL A 202 -11.69 11.24 18.35
C VAL A 202 -11.79 10.36 19.59
N THR A 203 -12.23 9.11 19.43
CA THR A 203 -12.35 8.14 20.53
C THR A 203 -11.00 7.92 21.23
N ALA A 204 -9.92 7.86 20.44
CA ALA A 204 -8.57 7.64 20.93
C ALA A 204 -8.05 8.84 21.74
N PHE A 205 -8.33 10.07 21.30
CA PHE A 205 -7.97 11.30 22.01
C PHE A 205 -8.78 11.50 23.29
N GLU A 206 -10.07 11.21 23.26
CA GLU A 206 -10.95 11.24 24.45
C GLU A 206 -10.46 10.25 25.51
N ARG A 207 -10.11 9.02 25.11
CA ARG A 207 -9.56 8.00 26.02
C ARG A 207 -8.24 8.44 26.64
N ALA A 208 -7.40 9.12 25.87
CA ALA A 208 -6.13 9.66 26.34
C ALA A 208 -6.28 10.95 27.16
N GLN A 209 -7.52 11.46 27.34
CA GLN A 209 -7.83 12.73 28.02
C GLN A 209 -7.08 13.93 27.43
N VAL A 210 -6.86 13.91 26.12
CA VAL A 210 -6.18 14.99 25.40
C VAL A 210 -7.22 16.05 25.02
N THR A 211 -7.07 17.27 25.53
CA THR A 211 -7.97 18.39 25.27
C THR A 211 -7.33 19.42 24.32
N GLY A 212 -8.16 20.23 23.65
CA GLY A 212 -7.70 21.37 22.84
C GLY A 212 -7.48 21.09 21.34
N TYR A 213 -7.79 19.89 20.87
CA TYR A 213 -7.61 19.50 19.46
C TYR A 213 -8.92 19.29 18.68
N HIS A 214 -10.07 19.67 19.24
CA HIS A 214 -11.38 19.40 18.65
C HIS A 214 -11.50 19.89 17.20
N ASP A 215 -11.05 21.11 16.90
CA ASP A 215 -11.08 21.66 15.54
C ASP A 215 -10.19 20.86 14.58
N GLN A 216 -9.02 20.43 15.05
CA GLN A 216 -8.08 19.66 14.22
C GLN A 216 -8.60 18.25 13.96
N LEU A 217 -9.24 17.62 14.94
CA LEU A 217 -9.86 16.30 14.81
C LEU A 217 -11.01 16.31 13.80
N ALA A 218 -11.80 17.39 13.77
CA ALA A 218 -12.87 17.57 12.78
C ALA A 218 -12.32 17.68 11.34
N SER A 219 -11.15 18.32 11.19
CA SER A 219 -10.50 18.52 9.88
C SER A 219 -9.75 17.31 9.31
N VAL A 220 -9.66 16.19 10.05
CA VAL A 220 -8.94 14.99 9.59
C VAL A 220 -9.62 14.44 8.33
N TYR A 221 -8.85 14.25 7.24
CA TYR A 221 -9.35 13.78 5.95
C TYR A 221 -10.46 14.65 5.31
N GLU A 222 -10.60 15.91 5.72
CA GLU A 222 -11.59 16.82 5.15
C GLU A 222 -11.33 17.09 3.67
N GLN A 223 -10.08 17.36 3.30
CA GLN A 223 -9.75 17.66 1.91
C GLN A 223 -9.98 16.45 1.01
N VAL A 224 -9.66 15.25 1.46
CA VAL A 224 -9.94 14.02 0.70
C VAL A 224 -11.45 13.85 0.49
N LEU A 225 -12.27 13.96 1.54
CA LEU A 225 -13.71 13.70 1.41
C LEU A 225 -14.47 14.76 0.62
N GLU A 226 -13.99 16.01 0.61
CA GLU A 226 -14.59 17.09 -0.21
C GLU A 226 -14.26 16.99 -1.70
N ASN A 227 -13.15 16.33 -2.06
CA ASN A 227 -12.64 16.28 -3.43
C ASN A 227 -12.88 14.93 -4.15
N VAL A 228 -13.63 14.00 -3.53
CA VAL A 228 -14.00 12.69 -4.10
C VAL A 228 -15.36 12.71 -4.78
#